data_AF-A0A954CC73-F1
#
_entry.id   AF-A0A954CC73-F1
#
_cell.length_a   1.000
_cell.length_b   1.000
_cell.length_c   1.000
_cell.angle_alpha   90.00
_cell.angle_beta   90.00
_cell.angle_gamma   90.00
#
_symmetry.space_group_name_H-M   'P 1'
#
loop_
_entity.id
_entity.type
_entity.pdbx_description
1 polymer ?
#
loop_
_entity_poly.entity_id
_entity_poly.type
_entity_poly.pdbx_seq_one_letter_code
_entity_poly.pdbx_strand_id
1 'polypeptide(L)'
;MYEWIKALHIIAVISWMAGMLYLPRLMVYHSVSEVGSEQSETFKVMERRLLRAIMNPAMIVTWLAGLWLMWMISAWQDGWFHAKLL
;
A
#
# COMPACT_ATOMS: atom_id res chain seq x y z
N MET A 1 3.88 2.05 -23.72
CA MET A 1 2.94 1.39 -22.77
C MET A 1 3.63 1.02 -21.46
N TYR A 2 4.79 0.34 -21.51
CA TYR A 2 5.58 -0.01 -20.32
C TYR A 2 5.83 1.18 -19.36
N GLU A 3 6.35 2.30 -19.85
CA GLU A 3 6.66 3.47 -19.00
C GLU A 3 5.44 4.04 -18.27
N TRP A 4 4.26 4.04 -18.92
CA TRP A 4 3.02 4.50 -18.29
C TRP A 4 2.58 3.56 -17.16
N ILE A 5 2.70 2.25 -17.36
CA ILE A 5 2.36 1.26 -16.32
C ILE A 5 3.39 1.31 -15.18
N LYS A 6 4.66 1.54 -15.50
CA LYS A 6 5.73 1.75 -14.52
C LYS A 6 5.47 3.01 -13.69
N ALA A 7 5.08 4.11 -14.31
CA ALA A 7 4.68 5.32 -13.61
C ALA A 7 3.47 5.08 -12.69
N LEU A 8 2.42 4.41 -13.19
CA LEU A 8 1.24 4.05 -12.39
C LEU A 8 1.64 3.18 -11.18
N HIS A 9 2.48 2.17 -11.39
CA HIS A 9 2.98 1.30 -10.33
C HIS A 9 3.73 2.10 -9.26
N ILE A 10 4.67 2.97 -9.66
CA ILE A 10 5.45 3.78 -8.72
C ILE A 10 4.54 4.73 -7.91
N ILE A 11 3.56 5.39 -8.56
CA ILE A 11 2.61 6.27 -7.86
C ILE A 11 1.79 5.48 -6.84
N ALA A 12 1.31 4.29 -7.22
CA ALA A 12 0.56 3.42 -6.33
C ALA A 12 1.41 2.93 -5.14
N VAL A 13 2.67 2.56 -5.38
CA VAL A 13 3.63 2.16 -4.34
C VAL A 13 3.86 3.30 -3.35
N ILE A 14 4.12 4.51 -3.83
CA ILE A 14 4.36 5.67 -2.95
C ILE A 14 3.13 5.98 -2.11
N SER A 15 1.94 5.97 -2.70
CA SER A 15 0.68 6.15 -1.98
C SER A 15 0.47 5.07 -0.91
N TRP A 16 0.74 3.81 -1.25
CA TRP A 16 0.63 2.69 -0.33
C TRP A 16 1.63 2.79 0.83
N MET A 17 2.90 3.12 0.55
CA MET A 17 3.94 3.33 1.55
C MET A 17 3.61 4.49 2.49
N ALA A 18 3.14 5.62 1.96
CA ALA A 18 2.71 6.76 2.77
C ALA A 18 1.58 6.36 3.74
N GLY A 19 0.61 5.58 3.27
CA GLY A 19 -0.47 5.04 4.11
C GLY A 19 0.05 4.13 5.23
N MET A 20 0.95 3.20 4.93
CA MET A 20 1.54 2.28 5.91
C MET A 20 2.37 3.01 6.98
N LEU A 21 3.08 4.08 6.63
CA LEU A 21 3.86 4.87 7.59
C LEU A 21 2.99 5.80 8.45
N TYR A 22 1.88 6.30 7.90
CA TYR A 22 0.98 7.20 8.63
C TYR A 22 0.08 6.45 9.62
N LEU A 23 -0.33 5.22 9.29
CA LEU A 23 -1.19 4.40 10.14
C LEU A 23 -0.67 4.17 11.57
N PRO A 24 0.57 3.70 11.83
CA PRO A 24 1.04 3.43 13.19
C PRO A 24 1.06 4.68 14.05
N ARG A 25 1.39 5.85 13.47
CA ARG A 25 1.32 7.12 14.18
C ARG A 25 -0.10 7.42 14.68
N LEU A 26 -1.10 7.17 13.84
CA LEU A 26 -2.50 7.36 14.20
C LEU A 26 -2.93 6.40 15.32
N MET A 27 -2.50 5.13 15.24
CA MET A 27 -2.79 4.10 16.25
C MET A 27 -2.15 4.42 17.61
N VAL A 28 -0.96 5.03 17.64
CA VAL A 28 -0.34 5.50 18.90
C VAL A 28 -1.23 6.56 19.56
N TYR A 29 -1.69 7.57 18.82
CA TYR A 29 -2.59 8.59 19.39
C TYR A 29 -3.93 8.01 19.85
N HIS A 30 -4.47 7.03 19.12
CA HIS A 30 -5.68 6.33 19.52
C HIS A 30 -5.48 5.53 20.82
N SER A 31 -4.33 4.87 21.00
CA SER A 31 -4.04 4.10 22.23
C SER A 31 -3.97 4.93 23.50
N VAL A 32 -3.66 6.23 23.37
CA VAL A 32 -3.57 7.19 24.50
C VAL A 32 -4.92 7.87 24.76
N SER A 33 -5.87 7.78 23.83
CA SER A 33 -7.19 8.37 23.95
C SER A 33 -8.09 7.55 24.87
N GLU A 34 -8.93 8.20 25.66
CA GLU A 34 -9.88 7.54 26.55
C GLU A 34 -10.91 6.75 25.74
N VAL A 35 -11.16 5.50 26.13
CA VAL A 35 -12.04 4.58 25.41
C VAL A 35 -13.47 5.13 25.43
N GLY A 36 -14.03 5.39 24.24
CA GLY A 36 -15.38 5.95 24.09
C GLY A 36 -15.44 7.47 24.06
N SER A 37 -14.30 8.17 24.11
CA SER A 37 -14.23 9.61 23.84
C SER A 37 -14.54 9.93 22.37
N GLU A 38 -15.00 11.15 22.09
CA GLU A 38 -15.19 11.64 20.70
C GLU A 38 -13.91 11.55 19.86
N GLN A 39 -12.74 11.71 20.50
CA GLN A 39 -11.44 11.55 19.83
C GLN A 39 -11.20 10.09 19.41
N SER A 40 -11.51 9.10 20.26
CA SER A 40 -11.38 7.68 19.92
C SER A 40 -12.28 7.30 18.73
N GLU A 41 -13.54 7.75 18.72
CA GLU A 41 -14.45 7.48 17.58
C GLU A 41 -13.96 8.15 16.29
N THR A 42 -13.42 9.37 16.39
CA THR A 42 -12.83 10.07 15.24
C THR A 42 -11.61 9.31 14.70
N PHE A 43 -10.73 8.82 15.57
CA PHE A 43 -9.56 8.02 15.17
C PHE A 43 -9.98 6.71 14.49
N LYS A 44 -11.00 6.00 14.99
CA LYS A 44 -11.54 4.79 14.34
C LYS A 44 -12.00 5.06 12.91
N VAL A 45 -12.67 6.20 12.67
CA VAL A 45 -13.11 6.60 11.33
C VAL A 45 -11.92 6.94 10.43
N MET A 46 -10.94 7.68 10.95
CA MET A 46 -9.74 8.04 10.20
C MET A 46 -8.90 6.81 9.83
N GLU A 47 -8.65 5.90 10.77
CA GLU A 47 -7.94 4.63 10.54
C GLU A 47 -8.65 3.78 9.48
N ARG A 48 -9.98 3.64 9.60
CA ARG A 48 -10.78 2.85 8.64
C ARG A 48 -10.75 3.45 7.24
N ARG A 49 -10.86 4.76 7.11
CA ARG A 49 -10.78 5.46 5.82
C ARG A 49 -9.39 5.32 5.21
N LEU A 50 -8.34 5.52 6.00
CA LEU A 50 -6.97 5.37 5.55
C LEU A 50 -6.72 3.95 5.02
N LEU A 51 -7.10 2.94 5.80
CA LEU A 51 -6.93 1.53 5.44
C LEU A 51 -7.76 1.15 4.20
N ARG A 52 -9.08 1.34 4.24
CA ARG A 52 -9.96 0.80 3.20
C ARG A 52 -10.04 1.68 1.96
N ALA A 53 -9.98 2.99 2.09
CA ALA A 53 -10.18 3.91 0.97
C ALA A 53 -8.86 4.29 0.27
N ILE A 54 -7.73 4.29 0.98
CA ILE A 54 -6.44 4.69 0.41
C ILE A 54 -5.52 3.49 0.28
N MET A 55 -5.21 2.83 1.40
CA MET A 55 -4.15 1.82 1.45
C MET A 55 -4.48 0.54 0.68
N ASN A 56 -5.68 -0.01 0.87
CA ASN A 56 -6.13 -1.22 0.19
C ASN A 56 -6.19 -1.07 -1.34
N PRO A 57 -6.84 -0.04 -1.92
CA PRO A 57 -6.83 0.12 -3.37
C PRO A 57 -5.43 0.42 -3.91
N ALA A 58 -4.61 1.22 -3.21
CA ALA A 58 -3.22 1.45 -3.62
C ALA A 58 -2.38 0.17 -3.63
N MET A 59 -2.56 -0.71 -2.64
CA MET A 59 -1.96 -2.04 -2.60
C MET A 59 -2.38 -2.87 -3.82
N ILE A 60 -3.69 -2.97 -4.10
CA ILE A 60 -4.21 -3.76 -5.21
C ILE A 60 -3.62 -3.28 -6.54
N VAL A 61 -3.64 -1.96 -6.79
CA VAL A 61 -3.08 -1.37 -8.01
C VAL A 61 -1.57 -1.64 -8.11
N THR A 62 -0.85 -1.51 -7.00
CA THR A 62 0.59 -1.81 -6.92
C THR A 62 0.88 -3.24 -7.36
N TRP A 63 0.18 -4.22 -6.80
CA TRP A 63 0.39 -5.64 -7.12
C TRP A 63 0.01 -5.96 -8.57
N LEU A 64 -1.15 -5.51 -9.03
CA LEU A 64 -1.59 -5.77 -10.40
C LEU A 64 -0.64 -5.14 -11.43
N ALA A 65 -0.25 -3.88 -11.24
CA ALA A 65 0.68 -3.21 -12.14
C ALA A 65 2.09 -3.83 -12.08
N GLY A 66 2.54 -4.25 -10.89
CA GLY A 66 3.84 -4.90 -10.71
C GLY A 66 3.92 -6.27 -11.42
N LEU A 67 2.90 -7.11 -11.24
CA LEU A 67 2.80 -8.40 -11.93
C LEU A 67 2.69 -8.23 -13.45
N TRP A 68 1.97 -7.21 -13.90
CA TRP A 68 1.88 -6.90 -15.33
C TRP A 68 3.22 -6.46 -15.91
N LEU A 69 3.99 -5.63 -15.20
CA LEU A 69 5.33 -5.22 -15.62
C LEU A 69 6.29 -6.40 -15.68
N MET A 70 6.23 -7.33 -14.72
CA MET A 70 7.01 -8.56 -14.74
C MET A 70 6.72 -9.41 -15.99
N TRP A 71 5.45 -9.53 -16.37
CA TRP A 71 5.07 -10.22 -17.60
C TRP A 71 5.64 -9.52 -18.84
N MET A 72 5.57 -8.19 -18.90
CA MET A 72 6.07 -7.40 -20.04
C MET A 72 7.58 -7.54 -20.27
N ILE A 73 8.37 -7.64 -19.21
CA ILE A 73 9.82 -7.77 -19.33
C ILE A 73 10.30 -9.22 -19.42
N SER A 74 9.39 -10.20 -19.45
CA SER A 74 9.73 -11.63 -19.38
C SER A 74 10.65 -11.95 -18.19
N ALA A 75 10.40 -11.33 -17.03
CA ALA A 75 11.22 -11.49 -15.81
C ALA A 75 11.40 -12.95 -15.37
N TRP A 76 10.52 -13.84 -15.82
CA TRP A 76 10.60 -15.28 -15.64
C TRP A 76 11.87 -15.92 -16.22
N GLN A 77 12.55 -15.26 -17.16
CA GLN A 77 13.82 -15.72 -17.74
C GLN A 77 15.04 -15.15 -17.02
N ASP A 78 14.86 -14.16 -16.13
CA ASP A 78 15.96 -13.63 -15.33
C ASP A 78 16.26 -14.58 -14.16
N GLY A 79 17.52 -15.03 -14.06
CA GLY A 79 17.96 -15.94 -13.00
C GLY A 79 17.71 -15.41 -11.58
N TRP A 80 17.61 -14.10 -11.41
CA TRP A 80 17.23 -13.47 -10.14
C TRP A 80 15.81 -13.82 -9.69
N PHE A 81 14.87 -14.02 -10.63
CA PHE A 81 13.50 -14.39 -10.30
C PHE A 81 13.42 -15.81 -9.74
N HIS A 82 14.19 -16.73 -10.34
CA HIS A 82 14.35 -18.10 -9.83
C HIS A 82 15.02 -18.11 -8.45
N ALA A 83 16.01 -17.26 -8.21
CA ALA A 83 16.68 -17.15 -6.91
C ALA A 83 15.79 -16.57 -5.79
N LYS A 84 14.77 -15.77 -6.14
CA LYS A 84 13.79 -15.23 -5.18
C LYS A 84 12.69 -16.23 -4.78
N LEU A 85 12.47 -17.25 -5.60
CA LEU A 85 11.44 -18.28 -5.39
C LEU A 85 11.98 -19.55 -4.72
N LEU A 86 13.30 -19.78 -4.77
CA LEU A 86 14.02 -20.79 -4.00
C LEU A 86 14.30 -20.30 -2.58
#